data_AF-A0A2K5IEW4-F1
#
_entry.id   AF-A0A2K5IEW4-F1
#
_cell.length_a   1.000
_cell.length_b   1.000
_cell.length_c   1.000
_cell.angle_alpha   90.00
_cell.angle_beta   90.00
_cell.angle_gamma   90.00
#
_symmetry.space_group_name_H-M   'P 1'
#
loop_
_entity.id
_entity.type
_entity.pdbx_description
1 polymer ?
#
loop_
_entity_poly.entity_id
_entity_poly.type
_entity_poly.pdbx_seq_one_letter_code
_entity_poly.pdbx_strand_id
1 'polypeptide(L)'
;MKARGGKDDASKKSDSNPLTEILKCPTKVVLLRNMVGAGEVDEDLEVETKEECEKYGKVGKCVIFEIPGAPDDEAVRIFLEFERVESAIKAVVDLNGRYFGGRVVKACFYNLDKFRVLDLAEQV
;
A
#
# COMPACT_ATOMS: atom_id res chain seq x y z
N MET A 1 -34.34 43.62 -25.78
CA MET A 1 -33.90 42.21 -25.93
C MET A 1 -32.51 42.22 -26.55
N LYS A 2 -31.41 41.73 -25.98
CA LYS A 2 -31.04 40.38 -25.48
C LYS A 2 -29.72 40.62 -24.70
N ALA A 3 -29.61 40.46 -23.38
CA ALA A 3 -29.38 39.22 -22.61
C ALA A 3 -28.10 38.43 -22.94
N ARG A 4 -27.35 38.15 -21.85
CA ARG A 4 -26.30 37.12 -21.61
C ARG A 4 -24.87 37.61 -21.88
N GLY A 5 -23.94 37.62 -20.94
CA GLY A 5 -23.83 36.90 -19.66
C GLY A 5 -22.42 36.31 -19.63
N GLY A 6 -21.52 36.96 -18.88
CA GLY A 6 -20.18 36.42 -18.61
C GLY A 6 -20.32 35.10 -17.86
N LYS A 7 -19.69 34.05 -18.38
CA LYS A 7 -19.50 32.79 -17.66
C LYS A 7 -18.08 32.77 -17.13
N ASP A 8 -18.00 32.87 -15.81
CA ASP A 8 -16.86 32.41 -15.02
C ASP A 8 -16.76 30.89 -15.18
N ASP A 9 -15.80 30.40 -15.96
CA ASP A 9 -15.41 28.99 -15.93
C ASP A 9 -14.37 28.79 -14.83
N ALA A 10 -14.89 28.59 -13.62
CA ALA A 10 -14.15 28.09 -12.47
C ALA A 10 -13.66 26.66 -12.76
N SER A 11 -12.47 26.54 -13.35
CA SER A 11 -11.72 25.29 -13.37
C SER A 11 -11.29 24.93 -11.95
N LYS A 12 -12.13 24.16 -11.25
CA LYS A 12 -11.72 23.40 -10.06
C LYS A 12 -10.65 22.40 -10.47
N LYS A 13 -9.39 22.80 -10.39
CA LYS A 13 -8.27 21.84 -10.29
C LYS A 13 -8.37 21.23 -8.90
N SER A 14 -8.73 19.95 -8.84
CA SER A 14 -8.60 19.17 -7.61
C SER A 14 -7.10 19.01 -7.32
N ASP A 15 -6.58 19.87 -6.45
CA ASP A 15 -5.25 19.72 -5.85
C ASP A 15 -5.29 18.56 -4.85
N SER A 16 -5.56 17.34 -5.31
CA SER A 16 -5.40 16.12 -4.53
C SER A 16 -3.90 15.90 -4.35
N ASN A 17 -3.40 16.30 -3.19
CA ASN A 17 -2.00 16.11 -2.83
C ASN A 17 -1.71 14.60 -2.80
N PRO A 18 -0.74 14.06 -3.57
CA PRO A 18 -0.47 12.62 -3.66
C PRO A 18 -0.27 11.95 -2.29
N LEU A 19 0.27 12.69 -1.32
CA LEU A 19 0.43 12.23 0.06
C LEU A 19 -0.91 11.98 0.78
N THR A 20 -1.95 12.75 0.47
CA THR A 20 -3.27 12.58 1.09
C THR A 20 -4.01 11.34 0.58
N GLU A 21 -3.69 10.90 -0.64
CA GLU A 21 -4.28 9.70 -1.23
C GLU A 21 -3.70 8.43 -0.61
N ILE A 22 -2.38 8.37 -0.41
CA ILE A 22 -1.70 7.22 0.21
C ILE A 22 -1.98 7.10 1.72
N LEU A 23 -2.39 8.20 2.37
CA LEU A 23 -2.70 8.27 3.80
C LEU A 23 -4.18 8.03 4.15
N LYS A 24 -4.98 7.51 3.20
CA LYS A 24 -6.38 7.18 3.45
C LYS A 24 -6.52 6.00 4.40
N CYS A 25 -7.38 6.16 5.41
CA CYS A 25 -7.75 5.11 6.38
C CYS A 25 -6.55 4.39 7.01
N PRO A 26 -5.68 5.10 7.76
CA PRO A 26 -4.50 4.49 8.35
C PRO A 26 -4.88 3.40 9.35
N THR A 27 -4.28 2.23 9.16
CA THR A 27 -4.34 1.10 10.08
C THR A 27 -2.92 0.72 10.50
N LYS A 28 -2.81 -0.25 11.40
CA LYS A 28 -1.52 -0.84 11.75
C LYS A 28 -1.05 -1.91 10.76
N VAL A 29 -1.83 -2.21 9.71
CA VAL A 29 -1.49 -3.22 8.70
C VAL A 29 -1.11 -2.49 7.41
N VAL A 30 0.09 -2.76 6.92
CA VAL A 30 0.59 -2.28 5.63
C VAL A 30 0.53 -3.42 4.63
N LEU A 31 0.07 -3.12 3.42
CA LEU A 31 0.12 -4.01 2.26
C LEU A 31 1.16 -3.46 1.27
N LEU A 32 2.17 -4.27 0.97
CA LEU A 32 3.15 -4.05 -0.08
C LEU A 32 2.82 -4.95 -1.27
N ARG A 33 2.80 -4.36 -2.47
CA ARG A 33 2.58 -5.03 -3.75
C ARG A 33 3.71 -4.70 -4.72
N ASN A 34 3.86 -5.55 -5.74
CA ASN A 34 4.89 -5.43 -6.76
C ASN A 34 6.32 -5.43 -6.18
N MET A 35 6.55 -6.10 -5.05
CA MET A 35 7.91 -6.37 -4.56
C MET A 35 8.55 -7.50 -5.36
N VAL A 36 7.78 -8.56 -5.65
CA VAL A 36 8.17 -9.68 -6.51
C VAL A 36 6.99 -10.05 -7.42
N GLY A 37 7.26 -10.79 -8.49
CA GLY A 37 6.27 -11.30 -9.43
C GLY A 37 5.59 -12.60 -8.98
N ALA A 38 4.68 -13.09 -9.81
CA ALA A 38 4.00 -14.37 -9.56
C ALA A 38 5.00 -15.53 -9.57
N GLY A 39 4.93 -16.41 -8.56
CA GLY A 39 5.88 -17.53 -8.39
C GLY A 39 7.30 -17.13 -8.01
N GLU A 40 7.57 -15.86 -7.68
CA GLU A 40 8.89 -15.36 -7.29
C GLU A 40 9.04 -15.19 -5.76
N VAL A 41 8.18 -15.84 -4.95
CA VAL A 41 8.30 -15.85 -3.49
C VAL A 41 9.34 -16.89 -3.06
N ASP A 42 10.43 -16.43 -2.45
CA ASP A 42 11.46 -17.28 -1.86
C ASP A 42 11.34 -17.39 -0.32
N GLU A 43 12.24 -18.17 0.29
CA GLU A 43 12.24 -18.45 1.73
C GLU A 43 12.76 -17.30 2.61
N ASP A 44 13.50 -16.36 2.03
CA ASP A 44 14.15 -15.26 2.75
C ASP A 44 13.28 -13.98 2.73
N LEU A 45 12.40 -13.83 1.74
CA LEU A 45 11.58 -12.63 1.51
C LEU A 45 10.78 -12.19 2.75
N GLU A 46 10.21 -13.14 3.51
CA GLU A 46 9.47 -12.81 4.74
C GLU A 46 10.39 -12.21 5.80
N VAL A 47 11.55 -12.84 6.02
CA VAL A 47 12.52 -12.45 7.04
C VAL A 47 13.14 -11.10 6.69
N GLU A 48 13.63 -10.95 5.46
CA GLU A 48 14.25 -9.71 4.99
C GLU A 48 13.25 -8.54 5.04
N THR A 49 12.02 -8.73 4.56
CA THR A 49 11.01 -7.67 4.57
C THR A 49 10.64 -7.27 5.99
N LYS A 50 10.52 -8.24 6.90
CA LYS A 50 10.22 -7.97 8.31
C LYS A 50 11.35 -7.20 8.97
N GLU A 51 12.59 -7.68 8.86
CA GLU A 51 13.78 -7.05 9.46
C GLU A 51 13.98 -5.62 8.95
N GLU A 52 13.85 -5.40 7.64
CA GLU A 52 13.97 -4.07 7.04
C GLU A 52 12.87 -3.12 7.55
N CYS A 53 11.66 -3.63 7.83
CA CYS A 53 10.55 -2.82 8.30
C CYS A 53 10.59 -2.52 9.82
N GLU A 54 11.37 -3.24 10.61
CA GLU A 54 11.57 -2.96 12.05
C GLU A 54 12.15 -1.56 12.30
N LYS A 55 12.83 -0.94 11.30
CA LYS A 55 13.33 0.44 11.39
C LYS A 55 12.21 1.49 11.55
N TYR A 56 10.98 1.18 11.12
CA TYR A 56 9.81 2.07 11.30
C TYR A 56 9.13 1.87 12.67
N GLY A 57 9.35 0.71 13.27
CA GLY A 57 8.85 0.29 14.57
C GLY A 57 8.50 -1.21 14.57
N LYS A 58 8.11 -1.71 15.75
CA LYS A 58 7.97 -3.15 16.00
C LYS A 58 6.95 -3.83 15.06
N VAL A 59 7.40 -4.85 14.34
CA VAL A 59 6.56 -5.66 13.45
C VAL A 59 6.08 -6.90 14.19
N GLY A 60 4.76 -7.00 14.39
CA GLY A 60 4.13 -8.14 15.05
C GLY A 60 4.05 -9.37 14.14
N LYS A 61 3.58 -9.17 12.90
CA LYS A 61 3.41 -10.26 11.92
C LYS A 61 3.81 -9.81 10.52
N CYS A 62 4.42 -10.73 9.78
CA CYS A 62 4.61 -10.66 8.33
C CYS A 62 3.80 -11.81 7.73
N VAL A 63 3.05 -11.56 6.65
CA VAL A 63 2.29 -12.60 5.93
C VAL A 63 2.47 -12.36 4.44
N ILE A 64 2.88 -13.39 3.71
CA ILE A 64 2.96 -13.36 2.25
C ILE A 64 1.79 -14.17 1.69
N PHE A 65 1.07 -13.58 0.74
CA PHE A 65 -0.05 -14.22 0.07
C PHE A 65 0.05 -13.99 -1.43
N GLU A 66 -0.01 -15.08 -2.19
CA GLU A 66 -0.03 -15.04 -3.64
C GLU A 66 -1.47 -15.26 -4.15
N ILE A 67 -1.95 -14.37 -5.01
CA ILE A 67 -3.27 -14.45 -5.65
C ILE A 67 -3.14 -15.21 -6.97
N PRO A 68 -3.69 -16.43 -7.07
CA PRO A 68 -3.60 -17.20 -8.30
C PRO A 68 -4.30 -16.48 -9.47
N GLY A 69 -3.57 -16.31 -10.59
CA GLY A 69 -4.12 -15.71 -11.81
C GLY A 69 -4.28 -14.19 -11.78
N ALA A 70 -3.80 -13.50 -10.74
CA ALA A 70 -3.69 -12.04 -10.74
C ALA A 70 -2.57 -11.55 -11.68
N PRO A 71 -2.61 -10.28 -12.12
CA PRO A 71 -1.51 -9.65 -12.83
C PRO A 71 -0.19 -9.73 -12.03
N ASP A 72 0.94 -9.83 -12.72
CA ASP A 72 2.26 -10.02 -12.08
C ASP A 72 2.58 -8.98 -10.99
N ASP A 73 2.18 -7.73 -11.19
CA ASP A 73 2.41 -6.62 -10.25
C ASP A 73 1.41 -6.58 -9.07
N GLU A 74 0.42 -7.46 -9.06
CA GLU A 74 -0.61 -7.58 -8.03
C GLU A 74 -0.68 -9.01 -7.44
N ALA A 75 0.05 -9.96 -8.01
CA ALA A 75 0.01 -11.37 -7.65
C ALA A 75 0.51 -11.62 -6.24
N VAL A 76 1.64 -11.02 -5.86
CA VAL A 76 2.20 -11.20 -4.51
C VAL A 76 1.85 -10.00 -3.62
N ARG A 77 1.22 -10.31 -2.49
CA ARG A 77 0.84 -9.38 -1.43
C ARG A 77 1.61 -9.69 -0.17
N ILE A 78 2.39 -8.72 0.31
CA ILE A 78 3.14 -8.83 1.56
C ILE A 78 2.49 -7.91 2.59
N PHE A 79 2.03 -8.50 3.69
CA PHE A 79 1.35 -7.81 4.76
C PHE A 79 2.25 -7.68 5.98
N LEU A 80 2.33 -6.48 6.54
CA LEU A 80 3.06 -6.18 7.77
C LEU A 80 2.09 -5.61 8.80
N GLU A 81 1.84 -6.35 9.88
CA GLU A 81 1.12 -5.83 11.05
C GLU A 81 2.12 -5.24 12.04
N PHE A 82 2.17 -3.92 12.10
CA PHE A 82 2.93 -3.19 13.12
C PHE A 82 2.21 -3.22 14.46
N GLU A 83 2.92 -3.02 15.57
CA GLU A 83 2.27 -2.81 16.87
C GLU A 83 1.52 -1.47 16.95
N ARG A 84 1.94 -0.49 16.14
CA ARG A 84 1.48 0.89 16.18
C ARG A 84 1.12 1.42 14.79
N VAL A 85 0.02 2.17 14.72
CA VAL A 85 -0.43 2.81 13.48
C VAL A 85 0.59 3.85 12.99
N GLU A 86 1.27 4.55 13.91
CA GLU A 86 2.28 5.55 13.56
C GLU A 86 3.49 4.93 12.85
N SER A 87 3.84 3.67 13.18
CA SER A 87 4.89 2.92 12.48
C SER A 87 4.45 2.52 11.08
N ALA A 88 3.20 2.05 10.93
CA ALA A 88 2.63 1.76 9.62
C ALA A 88 2.58 2.99 8.71
N ILE A 89 2.24 4.17 9.25
CA ILE A 89 2.27 5.43 8.49
C ILE A 89 3.67 5.74 7.96
N LYS A 90 4.70 5.63 8.80
CA LYS A 90 6.09 5.84 8.38
C LYS A 90 6.49 4.86 7.27
N ALA A 91 6.12 3.58 7.43
CA ALA A 91 6.41 2.55 6.44
C ALA A 91 5.72 2.84 5.09
N VAL A 92 4.42 3.18 5.07
CA VAL A 92 3.71 3.51 3.83
C VAL A 92 4.33 4.71 3.13
N VAL A 93 4.62 5.79 3.87
CA VAL A 93 5.22 7.01 3.29
C VAL A 93 6.60 6.72 2.71
N ASP A 94 7.41 5.90 3.38
CA ASP A 94 8.77 5.64 2.95
C ASP A 94 8.88 4.57 1.86
N LEU A 95 8.03 3.55 1.88
CA LEU A 95 8.09 2.41 0.96
C LEU A 95 7.29 2.62 -0.33
N ASN A 96 6.23 3.42 -0.31
CA ASN A 96 5.42 3.63 -1.51
C ASN A 96 6.25 4.37 -2.58
N GLY A 97 6.43 3.75 -3.74
CA GLY A 97 7.23 4.27 -4.84
C GLY A 97 8.73 4.00 -4.74
N ARG A 98 9.21 3.28 -3.70
CA ARG A 98 10.60 2.81 -3.66
C ARG A 98 10.85 1.66 -4.61
N TYR A 99 12.11 1.44 -4.92
CA TYR A 99 12.55 0.33 -5.76
C TYR A 99 12.93 -0.89 -4.92
N PHE A 100 12.50 -2.07 -5.37
CA PHE A 100 12.92 -3.37 -4.86
C PHE A 100 13.13 -4.30 -6.05
N GLY A 101 14.32 -4.88 -6.22
CA GLY A 101 14.61 -5.78 -7.35
C GLY A 101 14.36 -5.16 -8.74
N GLY A 102 14.45 -3.83 -8.88
CA GLY A 102 14.10 -3.11 -10.12
C GLY A 102 12.61 -2.85 -10.34
N ARG A 103 11.74 -3.33 -9.43
CA ARG A 103 10.29 -3.06 -9.41
C ARG A 103 9.97 -1.85 -8.53
N VAL A 104 8.87 -1.16 -8.83
CA VAL A 104 8.37 -0.04 -8.01
C VAL A 104 7.31 -0.55 -7.05
N VAL A 105 7.59 -0.47 -5.75
CA VAL A 105 6.72 -0.95 -4.68
C VAL A 105 5.48 -0.06 -4.58
N LYS A 106 4.30 -0.70 -4.48
CA LYS A 106 3.04 -0.02 -4.14
C LYS A 106 2.70 -0.34 -2.68
N ALA A 107 2.73 0.68 -1.81
CA ALA A 107 2.41 0.52 -0.39
C ALA A 107 1.11 1.25 -0.03
N CYS A 108 0.26 0.59 0.74
CA CYS A 108 -1.01 1.14 1.23
C CYS A 108 -1.39 0.51 2.57
N PHE A 109 -2.42 1.04 3.23
CA PHE A 109 -2.97 0.41 4.43
C PHE A 109 -3.92 -0.73 4.06
N TYR A 110 -4.03 -1.71 4.96
CA TYR A 110 -4.99 -2.81 4.84
C TYR A 110 -5.93 -2.85 6.04
N ASN A 111 -7.16 -3.31 5.84
CA ASN A 111 -8.12 -3.41 6.93
C ASN A 111 -7.67 -4.48 7.96
N LEU A 112 -7.61 -4.10 9.24
CA LEU A 112 -7.11 -4.96 10.31
C LEU A 112 -8.01 -6.19 10.54
N ASP A 113 -9.32 -6.03 10.50
CA ASP A 113 -10.25 -7.13 10.78
C ASP A 113 -10.19 -8.18 9.67
N LYS A 114 -10.06 -7.72 8.43
CA LYS A 114 -9.86 -8.54 7.23
C LYS A 114 -8.56 -9.33 7.28
N PHE A 115 -7.46 -8.65 7.61
CA PHE A 115 -6.17 -9.29 7.83
C PHE A 115 -6.24 -10.39 8.90
N ARG A 116 -6.93 -10.14 10.02
CA ARG A 116 -7.04 -11.10 11.14
C ARG A 116 -7.80 -12.37 10.79
N VAL A 117 -8.75 -12.29 9.86
CA VAL A 117 -9.53 -13.46 9.38
C VAL A 117 -8.95 -14.06 8.09
N LEU A 118 -7.77 -13.60 7.66
CA LEU A 118 -7.11 -14.03 6.43
C LEU A 118 -7.94 -13.78 5.15
N ASP A 119 -8.82 -12.78 5.18
CA ASP A 119 -9.40 -12.21 3.96
C ASP A 119 -8.36 -11.25 3.35
N LEU A 120 -7.46 -11.81 2.53
CA LEU A 120 -6.26 -11.13 2.02
C LEU A 120 -6.36 -10.72 0.54
N ALA A 121 -7.45 -11.10 -0.14
CA ALA A 121 -7.67 -10.85 -1.57
C ALA A 121 -8.49 -9.58 -1.84
N GLU A 122 -8.96 -8.87 -0.80
CA GLU A 122 -9.80 -7.68 -0.96
C GLU A 122 -9.14 -6.60 -1.82
N GLN A 123 -9.95 -5.87 -2.60
CA GLN A 123 -9.47 -4.80 -3.45
C GLN A 123 -9.19 -3.53 -2.63
N VAL A 124 -8.00 -2.97 -2.79
CA VAL A 124 -7.49 -1.78 -2.07
C VAL A 124 -7.28 -0.59 -2.99
#